data_AF-A0A7K7D9G2-F1
#
_entry.id   AF-A0A7K7D9G2-F1
#
_cell.length_a   1.000
_cell.length_b   1.000
_cell.length_c   1.000
_cell.angle_alpha   90.00
_cell.angle_beta   90.00
_cell.angle_gamma   90.00
#
_symmetry.space_group_name_H-M   'P 1'
#
loop_
_entity.id
_entity.type
_entity.pdbx_description
1 polymer ?
#
loop_
_entity_poly.entity_id
_entity_poly.type
_entity_poly.pdbx_seq_one_letter_code
_entity_poly.pdbx_strand_id
1 'polypeptide(L)'
;VYEEARKTDWKRYGEQLAAYKAQLTPAQAAALKEERRKQLARRRSIRAKRELTLLGKPKRARSSFNIFLSENFQESEGNSPVAKLKKLFDTWQKMSASQKQPYLQLAQDDKVRYENEMKSWEAKMIELGREDLVRSKRQRLKKKPAETAKQTETAKAKASSSGKKAKLKKSEE
;
A
#
# COMPACT_ATOMS: atom_id res chain seq x y z
N VAL A 1 6.20 8.57 52.85
CA VAL A 1 7.10 7.53 52.31
C VAL A 1 7.13 7.45 50.77
N TYR A 2 6.15 6.87 50.07
CA TYR A 2 6.24 6.70 48.60
C TYR A 2 6.29 8.02 47.81
N GLU A 3 5.53 9.04 48.23
CA GLU A 3 5.52 10.34 47.55
C GLU A 3 6.83 11.11 47.73
N GLU A 4 7.44 11.00 48.91
CA GLU A 4 8.73 11.62 49.22
C GLU A 4 9.85 10.95 48.43
N ALA A 5 9.87 9.61 48.39
CA ALA A 5 10.78 8.82 47.57
C ALA A 5 10.64 9.19 46.08
N ARG A 6 9.41 9.34 45.57
CA ARG A 6 9.15 9.78 44.19
C ARG A 6 9.72 11.18 43.91
N LYS A 7 9.57 12.11 44.85
CA LYS A 7 10.10 13.49 44.71
C LYS A 7 11.63 13.47 44.71
N THR A 8 12.27 12.69 45.59
CA THR A 8 13.73 12.56 45.62
C THR A 8 14.25 11.90 44.35
N ASP A 9 13.58 10.84 43.87
CA ASP A 9 13.99 10.13 42.67
C ASP A 9 13.79 10.99 41.41
N TRP A 10 12.74 11.83 41.38
CA TRP A 10 12.55 12.79 40.30
C TRP A 10 13.67 13.84 40.23
N LYS A 11 14.11 14.36 41.38
CA LYS A 11 15.26 15.28 41.45
C LYS A 11 16.54 14.61 40.93
N ARG A 12 16.85 13.40 41.44
CA ARG A 12 17.99 12.59 40.99
C ARG A 12 17.94 12.31 39.49
N TYR A 13 16.78 11.91 38.97
CA TYR A 13 16.59 11.66 37.53
C TYR A 13 16.83 12.90 36.70
N GLY A 14 16.36 14.07 37.14
CA GLY A 14 16.57 15.34 36.46
C GLY A 14 18.06 15.69 36.33
N GLU A 15 18.80 15.57 37.44
CA GLU A 15 20.25 15.78 37.48
C GLU A 15 21.00 14.81 36.56
N GLN A 16 20.69 13.51 36.65
CA GLN A 16 21.28 12.47 35.79
C GLN A 16 20.98 12.70 34.30
N LEU A 17 19.74 13.08 33.97
CA LEU A 17 19.35 13.35 32.59
C LEU A 17 20.05 14.59 32.03
N ALA A 18 20.27 15.62 32.86
CA ALA A 18 21.02 16.82 32.46
C ALA A 18 22.48 16.46 32.15
N ALA A 19 23.13 15.70 33.04
CA ALA A 19 24.49 15.21 32.82
C ALA A 19 24.59 14.35 31.55
N TYR A 20 23.66 13.40 31.35
CA TYR A 20 23.61 12.56 30.15
C TYR A 20 23.45 13.37 28.85
N LYS A 21 22.56 14.37 28.86
CA LYS A 21 22.35 15.23 27.69
C LYS A 21 23.58 16.09 27.37
N ALA A 22 24.27 16.58 28.40
CA ALA A 22 25.49 17.38 28.23
C ALA A 22 26.65 16.55 27.65
N GLN A 23 26.71 15.25 27.98
CA GLN A 23 27.74 14.33 27.48
C GLN A 23 27.49 13.88 26.02
N LEU A 24 26.29 14.11 25.49
CA LEU A 24 25.86 13.57 24.20
C LEU A 24 26.35 14.44 23.03
N THR A 25 26.90 13.83 21.99
CA THR A 25 27.27 14.58 20.77
C THR A 25 26.02 15.03 20.00
N PRO A 26 26.08 16.13 19.23
CA PRO A 26 24.94 16.57 18.42
C PRO A 26 24.40 15.50 17.47
N ALA A 27 25.30 14.67 16.90
CA ALA A 27 24.92 13.57 16.02
C ALA A 27 24.16 12.46 16.77
N GLN A 28 24.63 12.07 17.97
CA GLN A 28 23.94 11.10 18.81
C GLN A 28 22.58 11.62 19.28
N ALA A 29 22.48 12.91 19.65
CA ALA A 29 21.22 13.54 20.01
C ALA A 29 20.21 13.53 18.87
N ALA A 30 20.66 13.82 17.64
CA ALA A 30 19.83 13.74 16.44
C ALA A 30 19.34 12.31 16.17
N ALA A 31 20.23 11.31 16.28
CA ALA A 31 19.89 9.90 16.12
C ALA A 31 18.81 9.44 17.12
N LEU A 32 18.95 9.79 18.40
CA LEU A 32 17.94 9.48 19.43
C LEU A 32 16.60 10.16 19.15
N LYS A 33 16.62 11.41 18.65
CA LYS A 33 15.39 12.13 18.27
C LYS A 33 14.70 11.45 17.10
N GLU A 34 15.46 11.00 16.10
CA GLU A 34 14.93 10.26 14.96
C GLU A 34 14.35 8.91 15.38
N GLU A 35 15.05 8.17 16.24
CA GLU A 35 14.58 6.90 16.77
C GLU A 35 13.26 7.07 17.55
N ARG A 36 13.19 8.05 18.46
CA ARG A 36 11.95 8.38 19.18
C ARG A 36 10.82 8.72 18.21
N ARG A 37 11.10 9.47 17.15
CA ARG A 37 10.10 9.78 16.10
C ARG A 37 9.62 8.51 15.40
N LYS A 38 10.53 7.60 15.02
CA LYS A 38 10.20 6.30 14.40
C LYS A 38 9.35 5.44 15.33
N GLN A 39 9.72 5.35 16.61
CA GLN A 39 8.98 4.58 17.63
C GLN A 39 7.58 5.15 17.85
N LEU A 40 7.44 6.46 18.00
CA LEU A 40 6.13 7.11 18.14
C LEU A 40 5.27 6.94 16.88
N ALA A 41 5.85 7.04 15.68
CA ALA A 41 5.16 6.80 14.43
C ALA A 41 4.67 5.35 14.32
N ARG A 42 5.52 4.37 14.69
CA ARG A 42 5.15 2.94 14.77
C ARG A 42 4.02 2.71 15.78
N ARG A 43 4.09 3.31 16.96
CA ARG A 43 3.04 3.18 17.98
C ARG A 43 1.71 3.76 17.50
N ARG A 44 1.75 4.94 16.86
CA ARG A 44 0.57 5.57 16.24
C ARG A 44 -0.04 4.69 15.15
N SER A 45 0.78 4.14 14.24
CA SER A 45 0.28 3.29 13.15
C SER A 45 -0.31 1.97 13.65
N ILE A 46 0.28 1.35 14.67
CA ILE A 46 -0.27 0.14 15.31
C ILE A 46 -1.61 0.44 15.97
N ARG A 47 -1.73 1.56 16.71
CA ARG A 47 -2.99 1.96 17.34
C ARG A 47 -4.09 2.19 16.30
N ALA A 48 -3.80 2.97 15.25
CA ALA A 48 -4.74 3.21 14.16
C ALA A 48 -5.15 1.90 13.45
N LYS A 49 -4.21 0.97 13.20
CA LYS A 49 -4.52 -0.33 12.61
C LYS A 49 -5.45 -1.15 13.52
N ARG A 50 -5.19 -1.19 14.83
CA ARG A 50 -6.04 -1.91 15.79
C ARG A 50 -7.45 -1.34 15.84
N GLU A 51 -7.59 -0.01 15.85
CA GLU A 51 -8.89 0.66 15.77
C GLU A 51 -9.65 0.26 14.50
N LEU A 52 -9.00 0.30 13.34
CA LEU A 52 -9.62 -0.13 12.09
C LEU A 52 -10.04 -1.61 12.10
N THR A 53 -9.24 -2.48 12.73
CA THR A 53 -9.61 -3.90 12.91
C THR A 53 -10.82 -4.05 13.82
N LEU A 54 -10.88 -3.31 14.94
CA LEU A 54 -12.02 -3.34 15.87
C LEU A 54 -13.31 -2.82 15.22
N LEU A 55 -13.21 -1.81 14.35
CA LEU A 55 -14.34 -1.30 13.56
C LEU A 55 -14.74 -2.21 12.38
N GLY A 56 -14.13 -3.39 12.25
CA GLY A 56 -14.47 -4.37 11.23
C GLY A 56 -14.16 -3.91 9.80
N LYS A 57 -13.12 -3.09 9.61
CA LYS A 57 -12.78 -2.58 8.28
C LYS A 57 -12.49 -3.74 7.30
N PRO A 58 -13.16 -3.78 6.13
CA PRO A 58 -12.95 -4.81 5.12
C PRO A 58 -11.48 -4.97 4.73
N LYS A 59 -11.03 -6.22 4.63
CA LYS A 59 -9.68 -6.54 4.11
C LYS A 59 -9.62 -6.19 2.63
N ARG A 60 -8.47 -5.67 2.20
CA ARG A 60 -8.23 -5.30 0.79
C ARG A 60 -8.46 -6.49 -0.14
N ALA A 61 -8.87 -6.19 -1.38
CA ALA A 61 -8.97 -7.18 -2.43
C ALA A 61 -7.64 -7.92 -2.63
N ARG A 62 -7.71 -9.25 -2.76
CA ARG A 62 -6.56 -10.12 -3.04
C ARG A 62 -6.16 -10.01 -4.50
N SER A 63 -4.85 -9.95 -4.75
CA SER A 63 -4.31 -10.08 -6.11
C SER A 63 -4.36 -11.53 -6.56
N SER A 64 -4.36 -11.79 -7.87
CA SER A 64 -4.29 -13.13 -8.45
C SER A 64 -3.11 -13.93 -7.89
N PHE A 65 -1.95 -13.28 -7.75
CA PHE A 65 -0.79 -13.89 -7.12
C PHE A 65 -0.99 -14.19 -5.63
N ASN A 66 -1.74 -13.37 -4.88
CA ASN A 66 -2.03 -13.67 -3.46
C ASN A 66 -2.92 -14.91 -3.32
N ILE A 67 -3.83 -15.12 -4.26
CA ILE A 67 -4.72 -16.28 -4.29
C ILE A 67 -3.90 -17.54 -4.62
N PHE A 68 -3.09 -17.47 -5.69
CA PHE A 68 -2.13 -18.53 -6.03
C PHE A 68 -1.21 -18.88 -4.86
N LEU A 69 -0.65 -17.87 -4.18
CA LEU A 69 0.18 -18.09 -3.00
C LEU A 69 -0.61 -18.79 -1.89
N SER A 70 -1.84 -18.37 -1.57
CA SER A 70 -2.59 -18.99 -0.47
C SER A 70 -2.89 -20.48 -0.71
N GLU A 71 -3.07 -20.89 -1.96
CA GLU A 71 -3.30 -22.30 -2.31
C GLU A 71 -2.00 -23.10 -2.29
N ASN A 72 -0.93 -22.58 -2.87
CA ASN A 72 0.28 -23.35 -3.13
C ASN A 72 1.33 -23.23 -2.00
N PHE A 73 1.15 -22.35 -1.01
CA PHE A 73 2.15 -22.11 0.02
C PHE A 73 2.38 -23.31 0.94
N GLN A 74 1.32 -24.04 1.29
CA GLN A 74 1.44 -25.22 2.16
C GLN A 74 2.16 -26.37 1.44
N GLU A 75 1.81 -26.62 0.19
CA GLU A 75 2.36 -27.69 -0.65
C GLU A 75 3.77 -27.39 -1.17
N SER A 76 4.20 -26.13 -1.15
CA SER A 76 5.53 -25.75 -1.64
C SER A 76 6.66 -26.26 -0.74
N GLU A 77 7.66 -26.87 -1.38
CA GLU A 77 8.87 -27.37 -0.74
C GLU A 77 9.87 -26.27 -0.40
N GLY A 78 10.35 -26.24 0.84
CA GLY A 78 11.43 -25.33 1.25
C GLY A 78 11.57 -25.19 2.77
N ASN A 79 12.82 -25.12 3.23
CA ASN A 79 13.17 -25.08 4.65
C ASN A 79 12.74 -23.80 5.37
N SER A 80 12.52 -22.70 4.63
CA SER A 80 12.11 -21.40 5.17
C SER A 80 10.95 -20.79 4.38
N PRO A 81 10.00 -20.09 5.05
CA PRO A 81 8.94 -19.33 4.39
C PRO A 81 9.43 -18.40 3.27
N VAL A 82 10.61 -17.81 3.43
CA VAL A 82 11.22 -16.92 2.42
C VAL A 82 11.64 -17.71 1.19
N ALA A 83 12.21 -18.90 1.36
CA ALA A 83 12.61 -19.77 0.26
C ALA A 83 11.39 -20.30 -0.50
N LYS A 84 10.33 -20.70 0.21
CA LYS A 84 9.05 -21.09 -0.38
C LYS A 84 8.45 -19.98 -1.23
N LEU A 85 8.39 -18.76 -0.69
CA LEU A 85 7.86 -17.61 -1.41
C LEU A 85 8.65 -17.29 -2.68
N LYS A 86 9.99 -17.38 -2.64
CA LYS A 86 10.84 -17.16 -3.81
C LYS A 86 10.54 -18.19 -4.91
N LYS A 87 10.46 -19.47 -4.56
CA LYS A 87 10.13 -20.54 -5.52
C LYS A 87 8.74 -20.32 -6.14
N LEU A 88 7.73 -20.02 -5.34
CA LEU A 88 6.38 -19.76 -5.82
C LEU A 88 6.31 -18.53 -6.74
N PHE A 89 7.08 -17.49 -6.43
CA PHE A 89 7.19 -16.33 -7.32
C PHE A 89 7.80 -16.73 -8.67
N ASP A 90 8.87 -17.52 -8.67
CA ASP A 90 9.51 -18.00 -9.90
C ASP A 90 8.56 -18.91 -10.72
N THR A 91 7.82 -19.79 -10.05
CA THR A 91 6.78 -20.62 -10.68
C THR A 91 5.69 -19.75 -11.30
N TRP A 92 5.18 -18.76 -10.55
CA TRP A 92 4.18 -17.83 -11.04
C TRP A 92 4.65 -17.06 -12.27
N GLN A 93 5.91 -16.61 -12.32
CA GLN A 93 6.44 -15.91 -13.50
C GLN A 93 6.44 -16.82 -14.73
N LYS A 94 6.82 -18.10 -14.56
CA LYS A 94 6.89 -19.09 -15.64
C LYS A 94 5.53 -19.62 -16.11
N MET A 95 4.47 -19.48 -15.31
CA MET A 95 3.13 -19.92 -15.68
C MET A 95 2.59 -19.16 -16.90
N SER A 96 1.91 -19.90 -17.78
CA SER A 96 1.28 -19.34 -18.97
C SER A 96 0.06 -18.47 -18.63
N ALA A 97 -0.38 -17.64 -19.59
CA ALA A 97 -1.56 -16.82 -19.41
C ALA A 97 -2.81 -17.65 -19.09
N SER A 98 -2.95 -18.83 -19.71
CA SER A 98 -4.04 -19.77 -19.48
C SER A 98 -4.04 -20.33 -18.06
N GLN A 99 -2.88 -20.72 -17.53
CA GLN A 99 -2.75 -21.20 -16.15
C GLN A 99 -3.03 -20.09 -15.13
N LYS A 100 -2.78 -18.82 -15.49
CA LYS A 100 -3.10 -17.66 -14.65
C LYS A 100 -4.56 -17.24 -14.70
N GLN A 101 -5.33 -17.64 -15.72
CA GLN A 101 -6.72 -17.18 -15.90
C GLN A 101 -7.62 -17.46 -14.68
N PRO A 102 -7.63 -18.66 -14.08
CA PRO A 102 -8.49 -18.92 -12.92
C PRO A 102 -8.19 -17.95 -11.77
N TYR A 103 -6.91 -17.68 -11.50
CA TYR A 103 -6.48 -16.75 -10.47
C TYR A 103 -6.84 -15.30 -10.78
N LEU A 104 -6.82 -14.91 -12.05
CA LEU A 104 -7.25 -13.57 -12.49
C LEU A 104 -8.75 -13.38 -12.31
N GLN A 105 -9.56 -14.39 -12.63
CA GLN A 105 -11.00 -14.37 -12.41
C GLN A 105 -11.34 -14.27 -10.92
N LEU A 106 -10.73 -15.12 -10.08
CA LEU A 106 -10.91 -15.06 -8.63
C LEU A 106 -10.48 -13.71 -8.03
N ALA A 107 -9.42 -13.09 -8.55
CA ALA A 107 -9.01 -11.76 -8.12
C ALA A 107 -10.02 -10.66 -8.52
N GLN A 108 -10.66 -10.80 -9.68
CA GLN A 108 -11.71 -9.90 -10.12
C GLN A 108 -12.96 -10.05 -9.25
N ASP A 109 -13.34 -11.28 -8.88
CA ASP A 109 -14.45 -11.54 -7.96
C ASP A 109 -14.16 -10.98 -6.56
N ASP A 110 -12.94 -11.19 -6.04
CA ASP A 110 -12.52 -10.65 -4.74
C ASP A 110 -12.47 -9.11 -4.74
N LYS A 111 -12.21 -8.49 -5.89
CA LYS A 111 -12.31 -7.04 -6.06
C LYS A 111 -13.76 -6.56 -5.94
N VAL A 112 -14.72 -7.26 -6.57
CA VAL A 112 -16.15 -6.94 -6.44
C VAL A 112 -16.61 -7.10 -4.98
N ARG A 113 -16.21 -8.20 -4.32
CA ARG A 113 -16.44 -8.42 -2.88
C ARG A 113 -15.95 -7.23 -2.05
N TYR A 114 -14.68 -6.84 -2.20
CA TYR A 114 -14.11 -5.71 -1.45
C TYR A 114 -14.81 -4.39 -1.72
N GLU A 115 -15.21 -4.12 -2.96
CA GLU A 115 -15.94 -2.89 -3.30
C GLU A 115 -17.32 -2.84 -2.63
N ASN A 116 -18.03 -3.96 -2.58
CA ASN A 116 -19.34 -4.07 -1.92
C ASN A 116 -19.20 -3.94 -0.40
N GLU A 117 -18.30 -4.71 0.22
CA GLU A 117 -18.03 -4.62 1.66
C GLU A 117 -17.61 -3.21 2.09
N MET A 118 -16.75 -2.56 1.29
CA MET A 118 -16.31 -1.20 1.59
C MET A 118 -17.43 -0.17 1.49
N LYS A 119 -18.36 -0.30 0.54
CA LYS A 119 -19.52 0.61 0.45
C LYS A 119 -20.37 0.51 1.71
N SER A 120 -20.69 -0.72 2.13
CA SER A 120 -21.48 -0.95 3.34
C SER A 120 -20.75 -0.47 4.60
N TRP A 121 -19.44 -0.72 4.69
CA TRP A 121 -18.63 -0.25 5.81
C TRP A 121 -18.51 1.27 5.87
N GLU A 122 -18.30 1.94 4.73
CA GLU A 122 -18.24 3.41 4.65
C GLU A 122 -19.58 4.04 5.04
N ALA A 123 -20.72 3.47 4.59
CA ALA A 123 -22.04 3.92 5.02
C ALA A 123 -22.21 3.81 6.54
N LYS A 124 -21.82 2.68 7.14
CA LYS A 124 -21.84 2.49 8.60
C LYS A 124 -20.94 3.47 9.34
N MET A 125 -19.77 3.83 8.79
CA MET A 125 -18.89 4.81 9.43
C MET A 125 -19.49 6.22 9.41
N ILE A 126 -20.21 6.59 8.34
CA ILE A 126 -20.92 7.87 8.26
C ILE A 126 -22.05 7.91 9.30
N GLU A 127 -22.83 6.83 9.42
CA GLU A 127 -23.90 6.72 10.43
C GLU A 127 -23.37 6.86 11.87
N LEU A 128 -22.18 6.31 12.14
CA LEU A 128 -21.50 6.44 13.43
C LEU A 128 -20.75 7.78 13.63
N GLY A 129 -20.86 8.73 12.68
CA GLY A 129 -20.18 10.03 12.74
C GLY A 129 -18.65 9.97 12.55
N ARG A 130 -18.12 8.84 12.05
CA ARG A 130 -16.68 8.59 11.81
C ARG A 130 -16.30 8.78 10.34
N GLU A 131 -16.68 9.93 9.79
CA GLU A 131 -16.38 10.30 8.40
C GLU A 131 -14.89 10.40 8.11
N ASP A 132 -14.06 10.62 9.15
CA ASP A 132 -12.60 10.63 9.09
C ASP A 132 -12.01 9.34 8.49
N LEU A 133 -12.74 8.23 8.60
CA LEU A 133 -12.30 6.91 8.16
C LEU A 133 -12.73 6.56 6.72
N VAL A 134 -13.59 7.37 6.11
CA VAL A 134 -14.14 7.17 4.75
C VAL A 134 -13.10 7.57 3.70
N ARG A 135 -13.00 6.80 2.60
CA ARG A 135 -12.04 7.13 1.54
C ARG A 135 -12.47 8.39 0.79
N SER A 136 -11.63 9.41 0.78
CA SER A 136 -11.87 10.60 -0.05
C SER A 136 -11.88 10.26 -1.55
N LYS A 137 -12.93 10.70 -2.27
CA LYS A 137 -13.05 10.56 -3.76
C LYS A 137 -11.79 11.07 -4.48
N ARG A 138 -11.16 12.14 -3.99
CA ARG A 138 -9.95 12.74 -4.57
C ARG A 138 -8.73 11.79 -4.55
N GLN A 139 -8.66 10.86 -3.59
CA GLN A 139 -7.57 9.87 -3.51
C GLN A 139 -7.74 8.70 -4.48
N ARG A 140 -8.98 8.33 -4.88
CA ARG A 140 -9.22 7.27 -5.87
C ARG A 140 -8.79 7.68 -7.28
N LEU A 141 -8.97 8.96 -7.63
CA LEU A 141 -8.57 9.49 -8.94
C LEU A 141 -7.04 9.53 -9.12
N LYS A 142 -6.27 9.76 -8.04
CA LYS A 142 -4.80 9.74 -8.09
C LYS A 142 -4.16 8.35 -8.16
N LYS A 143 -4.91 7.28 -7.86
CA LYS A 143 -4.40 5.89 -7.86
C LYS A 143 -4.71 5.09 -9.14
N LYS A 144 -5.46 5.64 -10.11
CA LYS A 144 -5.54 5.02 -11.44
C LYS A 144 -4.18 5.24 -12.13
N PRO A 145 -3.45 4.18 -12.54
CA PRO A 145 -2.19 4.35 -13.25
C PRO A 145 -2.46 4.94 -14.63
N ALA A 146 -1.53 5.78 -15.10
CA ALA A 146 -1.50 6.40 -16.43
C ALA A 146 -1.38 5.41 -17.62
N GLU A 147 -1.68 4.12 -17.45
CA GLU A 147 -1.67 3.11 -18.53
C GLU A 147 -2.85 3.27 -19.50
N THR A 148 -3.99 3.79 -19.04
CA THR A 148 -5.16 3.99 -19.92
C THR A 148 -4.99 5.19 -20.86
N ALA A 149 -3.99 6.05 -20.65
CA ALA A 149 -3.71 7.22 -21.50
C ALA A 149 -2.79 6.91 -22.69
N LYS A 150 -1.94 5.87 -22.61
CA LYS A 150 -1.05 5.50 -23.73
C LYS A 150 -1.76 4.76 -24.86
N GLN A 151 -2.89 4.11 -24.59
CA GLN A 151 -3.67 3.41 -25.63
C GLN A 151 -4.55 4.36 -26.47
N THR A 152 -4.96 5.51 -25.93
CA THR A 152 -5.74 6.51 -26.68
C THR A 152 -4.85 7.40 -27.56
N GLU A 153 -3.60 7.68 -27.18
CA GLU A 153 -2.65 8.40 -28.04
C GLU A 153 -2.14 7.57 -29.22
N THR A 154 -1.89 6.27 -29.03
CA THR A 154 -1.43 5.38 -30.11
C THR A 154 -2.53 5.07 -31.13
N ALA A 155 -3.81 5.12 -30.73
CA ALA A 155 -4.94 5.01 -31.65
C ALA A 155 -5.15 6.30 -32.48
N LYS A 156 -4.93 7.49 -31.90
CA LYS A 156 -5.10 8.78 -32.59
C LYS A 156 -3.97 9.06 -33.60
N ALA A 157 -2.75 8.58 -33.34
CA ALA A 157 -1.61 8.71 -34.26
C ALA A 157 -1.70 7.79 -35.49
N LYS A 158 -2.43 6.66 -35.42
CA LYS A 158 -2.65 5.77 -36.58
C LYS A 158 -3.76 6.24 -37.51
N ALA A 159 -4.67 7.09 -37.04
CA ALA A 159 -5.76 7.64 -37.87
C ALA A 159 -5.34 8.87 -38.70
N SER A 160 -4.20 9.51 -38.41
CA SER A 160 -3.75 10.73 -39.09
C SER A 160 -2.79 10.52 -40.25
N SER A 161 -2.40 9.28 -40.59
CA SER A 161 -1.45 9.01 -41.69
C SER A 161 -2.08 8.55 -43.01
N SER A 162 -3.40 8.31 -43.07
CA SER A 162 -4.10 7.94 -44.30
C SER A 162 -4.97 9.08 -44.83
N GLY A 163 -4.36 10.11 -45.40
CA GLY A 163 -5.14 11.14 -46.08
C GLY A 163 -4.34 12.35 -46.53
N LYS A 164 -3.61 12.21 -47.65
CA LYS A 164 -3.39 13.24 -48.69
C LYS A 164 -2.24 12.82 -49.61
N LYS A 165 -2.55 12.30 -50.80
CA LYS A 165 -1.84 12.62 -52.07
C LYS A 165 -2.74 12.28 -53.27
N ALA A 166 -3.48 13.29 -53.71
CA ALA A 166 -4.01 13.49 -55.06
C ALA A 166 -3.82 15.01 -55.27
N LYS A 167 -3.24 15.59 -56.32
CA LYS A 167 -3.35 15.33 -57.76
C LYS A 167 -2.21 16.08 -58.52
N LEU A 168 -1.92 15.58 -59.73
CA LEU A 168 -1.53 16.27 -60.98
C LEU A 168 -0.27 17.16 -61.08
N LYS A 169 0.61 16.80 -62.04
CA LYS A 169 0.99 17.65 -63.19
C LYS A 169 1.66 16.85 -64.31
N LYS A 170 1.03 16.85 -65.49
CA LYS A 170 1.47 16.55 -66.88
C LYS A 170 0.50 17.43 -67.71
N SER A 171 0.84 18.26 -68.70
CA SER A 171 1.86 18.30 -69.77
C SER A 171 1.90 19.73 -70.38
N GLU A 172 2.95 20.00 -71.19
CA GLU A 172 3.08 20.92 -72.36
C GLU A 172 2.39 22.30 -72.38
N GLU A 173 3.17 23.38 -72.51
CA GLU A 173 3.61 24.00 -73.79
C GLU A 173 4.87 24.84 -73.53
#